data_AF-A0A0N4YDA4-F1
#
_entry.id   AF-A0A0N4YDA4-F1
#
_cell.length_a   1.000
_cell.length_b   1.000
_cell.length_c   1.000
_cell.angle_alpha   90.00
_cell.angle_beta   90.00
_cell.angle_gamma   90.00
#
_symmetry.space_group_name_H-M   'P 1'
#
loop_
_entity.id
_entity.type
_entity.pdbx_description
1 polymer ?
#
loop_
_entity_poly.entity_id
_entity_poly.type
_entity_poly.pdbx_seq_one_letter_code
_entity_poly.pdbx_strand_id
1 'polypeptide(L)'
;MACAYKSFNSGNSVRLICAYNARAGVVGEPIFESGNGICPEGTRCGDNGTCVSDLCRVPNPNPDVLLPIYTPSLQCSDSSLMSQFSRYYAVNLHNYYRRLIASGWAESKLTVFAPRASGMSALSYDCSLEKAAAENVEKCGNSFYKANKYSVATGGNTAFIRDISISQEAALEQASCCCANITSEDELQKNDVDPSYVWTDNSATANITNVMHDKYKTFGCAVNRCSTQGVTIVECRYSPKNMQTGDAIYDLGAPCSKCDNSEKCVFGVLCQK
;
A
#
# COMPACT_ATOMS: atom_id res chain seq x y z
N MET A 1 19.05 -4.58 -0.90
CA MET A 1 18.01 -5.10 -1.82
C MET A 1 17.38 -6.31 -1.16
N ALA A 2 16.06 -6.37 -1.09
CA ALA A 2 15.32 -7.54 -0.65
C ALA A 2 14.29 -7.88 -1.72
N CYS A 3 14.20 -9.15 -2.10
CA CYS A 3 13.27 -9.59 -3.13
C CYS A 3 12.36 -10.67 -2.57
N ALA A 4 11.10 -10.63 -2.98
CA ALA A 4 10.12 -11.68 -2.74
C ALA A 4 9.49 -12.06 -4.08
N TYR A 5 9.19 -13.35 -4.25
CA TYR A 5 8.45 -13.82 -5.41
C TYR A 5 7.31 -14.73 -4.98
N LYS A 6 6.27 -14.75 -5.80
CA LYS A 6 5.17 -15.69 -5.65
C LYS A 6 4.63 -16.09 -7.01
N SER A 7 4.31 -17.37 -7.15
CA SER A 7 3.66 -17.92 -8.33
C SER A 7 2.14 -17.79 -8.18
N PHE A 8 1.48 -17.42 -9.27
CA PHE A 8 0.04 -17.25 -9.38
C PHE A 8 -0.47 -17.99 -10.63
N ASN A 9 -1.79 -18.10 -10.80
CA ASN A 9 -2.41 -18.80 -11.93
C ASN A 9 -1.91 -20.24 -12.09
N SER A 10 -1.94 -21.01 -10.99
CA SER A 10 -1.49 -22.40 -10.95
C SER A 10 -0.02 -22.62 -11.40
N GLY A 11 0.82 -21.59 -11.28
CA GLY A 11 2.23 -21.64 -11.64
C GLY A 11 2.57 -21.04 -13.01
N ASN A 12 1.58 -20.61 -13.80
CA ASN A 12 1.81 -20.02 -15.12
C ASN A 12 2.32 -18.57 -15.08
N SER A 13 2.26 -17.92 -13.93
CA SER A 13 2.72 -16.54 -13.76
C SER A 13 3.54 -16.41 -12.48
N VAL A 14 4.64 -15.66 -12.53
CA VAL A 14 5.46 -15.36 -11.35
C VAL A 14 5.54 -13.84 -11.20
N ARG A 15 5.20 -13.34 -10.01
CA ARG A 15 5.44 -11.95 -9.65
C ARG A 15 6.68 -11.90 -8.76
N LEU A 16 7.69 -11.17 -9.21
CA LEU A 16 8.90 -10.86 -8.45
C LEU A 16 8.85 -9.37 -8.09
N ILE A 17 8.97 -9.07 -6.80
CA ILE A 17 9.07 -7.71 -6.29
C ILE A 17 10.41 -7.58 -5.58
N CYS A 18 11.21 -6.60 -5.98
CA CYS A 18 12.44 -6.24 -5.29
C CYS A 18 12.30 -4.83 -4.73
N ALA A 19 12.59 -4.71 -3.43
CA ALA A 19 12.71 -3.45 -2.72
C ALA A 19 14.20 -3.10 -2.54
N TYR A 20 14.49 -1.81 -2.69
CA TYR A 20 15.81 -1.24 -2.50
C TYR A 20 15.74 -0.27 -1.32
N ASN A 21 16.79 -0.23 -0.52
CA ASN A 21 16.93 0.68 0.60
C ASN A 21 17.36 2.09 0.16
N ALA A 22 17.39 2.39 -1.13
CA ALA A 22 17.63 3.71 -1.68
C ALA A 22 16.69 3.93 -2.86
N ARG A 23 16.17 5.15 -2.99
CA ARG A 23 15.33 5.55 -4.13
C ARG A 23 16.24 5.77 -5.34
N ALA A 24 16.04 4.99 -6.40
CA ALA A 24 16.70 5.19 -7.68
C ALA A 24 15.71 5.79 -8.71
N GLY A 25 16.23 6.39 -9.79
CA GLY A 25 15.42 6.82 -10.94
C GLY A 25 14.58 8.07 -10.72
N VAL A 26 15.08 9.04 -9.95
CA VAL A 26 14.44 10.37 -9.85
C VAL A 26 14.68 11.14 -11.14
N VAL A 27 13.61 11.66 -11.74
CA VAL A 27 13.71 12.43 -12.99
C VAL A 27 14.59 13.65 -12.78
N GLY A 28 15.66 13.75 -13.58
CA GLY A 28 16.64 14.84 -13.50
C GLY A 28 17.85 14.56 -12.60
N GLU A 29 17.86 13.45 -11.86
CA GLU A 29 19.03 13.04 -11.07
C GLU A 29 19.83 11.93 -11.78
N PRO A 30 21.17 11.98 -11.73
CA PRO A 30 21.99 10.91 -12.28
C PRO A 30 21.80 9.63 -11.45
N ILE A 31 21.57 8.50 -12.13
CA ILE A 31 21.45 7.18 -11.49
C ILE A 31 22.81 6.63 -11.01
N PHE A 32 23.91 7.15 -11.55
CA PHE A 32 25.28 6.96 -11.08
C PHE A 32 26.12 8.15 -11.56
N GLU A 33 27.23 8.42 -10.88
CA GLU A 33 28.22 9.40 -11.32
C GLU A 33 29.26 8.73 -12.20
N SER A 34 29.60 9.36 -13.34
CA SER A 34 30.67 8.84 -14.21
C SER A 34 32.03 9.01 -13.55
N GLY A 35 32.78 7.92 -13.40
CA GLY A 35 34.14 7.91 -12.84
C GLY A 35 35.23 7.63 -13.88
N ASN A 36 36.48 7.90 -13.52
CA ASN A 36 37.66 7.68 -14.37
C ASN A 36 38.16 6.21 -14.38
N GLY A 37 37.39 5.28 -13.84
CA GLY A 37 37.75 3.85 -13.80
C GLY A 37 37.00 3.09 -12.71
N ILE A 38 37.28 1.79 -12.64
CA ILE A 38 36.85 0.90 -11.56
C ILE A 38 37.50 1.32 -10.23
N CYS A 39 36.82 1.08 -9.11
CA CYS A 39 37.45 1.26 -7.81
C CYS A 39 38.53 0.18 -7.61
N PRO A 40 39.74 0.51 -7.13
CA PRO A 40 40.74 -0.51 -6.85
C PRO A 40 40.35 -1.36 -5.65
N GLU A 41 40.60 -2.67 -5.72
CA GLU A 41 40.25 -3.63 -4.66
C GLU A 41 40.75 -3.16 -3.28
N GLY A 42 39.87 -3.20 -2.27
CA GLY A 42 40.20 -2.82 -0.89
C GLY A 42 40.26 -1.32 -0.62
N THR A 43 40.11 -0.46 -1.64
CA THR A 43 40.09 1.00 -1.42
C THR A 43 38.79 1.49 -0.80
N ARG A 44 38.85 2.62 -0.10
CA ARG A 44 37.64 3.28 0.42
C ARG A 44 36.82 3.88 -0.71
N CYS A 45 35.51 3.81 -0.58
CA CYS A 45 34.56 4.33 -1.55
C CYS A 45 33.24 4.72 -0.83
N GLY A 46 32.49 5.68 -1.38
CA GLY A 46 31.23 6.15 -0.78
C GLY A 46 31.35 6.64 0.67
N ASP A 47 30.23 6.66 1.39
CA ASP A 47 30.15 7.25 2.74
C ASP A 47 30.83 6.43 3.84
N ASN A 48 31.16 5.15 3.60
CA ASN A 48 31.92 4.26 4.50
C ASN A 48 32.19 2.87 3.88
N GLY A 49 32.25 2.77 2.55
CA GLY A 49 32.38 1.50 1.85
C GLY A 49 33.83 1.07 1.61
N THR A 50 33.97 -0.19 1.21
CA THR A 50 35.22 -0.75 0.68
C THR A 50 34.95 -1.36 -0.68
N CYS A 51 35.83 -1.09 -1.64
CA CYS A 51 35.71 -1.64 -2.97
C CYS A 51 36.00 -3.14 -2.97
N VAL A 52 35.09 -3.91 -3.55
CA VAL A 52 35.22 -5.35 -3.75
C VAL A 52 34.68 -5.69 -5.14
N SER A 53 35.55 -6.23 -6.00
CA SER A 53 35.20 -6.62 -7.38
C SER A 53 34.49 -5.50 -8.14
N ASP A 54 35.14 -4.33 -8.18
CA ASP A 54 34.67 -3.11 -8.86
C ASP A 54 33.39 -2.49 -8.28
N LEU A 55 32.84 -3.04 -7.20
CA LEU A 55 31.65 -2.52 -6.52
C LEU A 55 32.00 -1.95 -5.15
N CYS A 56 31.44 -0.77 -4.86
CA CYS A 56 31.56 -0.19 -3.54
C CYS A 56 30.63 -0.89 -2.54
N ARG A 57 31.20 -1.71 -1.64
CA ARG A 57 30.45 -2.40 -0.59
C ARG A 57 30.36 -1.52 0.65
N VAL A 58 29.22 -0.87 0.83
CA VAL A 58 28.92 -0.07 2.03
C VAL A 58 28.34 -0.98 3.12
N PRO A 59 28.94 -1.05 4.33
CA PRO A 59 28.36 -1.76 5.45
C PRO A 59 27.03 -1.12 5.84
N ASN A 60 25.94 -1.88 5.80
CA ASN A 60 24.65 -1.41 6.33
C ASN A 60 24.57 -1.77 7.83
N PRO A 61 24.62 -0.81 8.76
CA PRO A 61 24.58 -1.09 10.19
C PRO A 61 23.19 -1.58 10.66
N ASN A 62 22.15 -1.51 9.82
CA ASN A 62 20.83 -2.00 10.18
C ASN A 62 20.06 -2.55 8.94
N PRO A 63 20.06 -3.88 8.71
CA PRO A 63 19.50 -4.50 7.51
C PRO A 63 17.98 -4.31 7.35
N ASP A 64 17.27 -3.92 8.41
CA ASP A 64 15.81 -3.71 8.43
C ASP A 64 15.39 -2.25 8.17
N VAL A 65 16.34 -1.33 7.96
CA VAL A 65 16.02 0.06 7.63
C VAL A 65 15.83 0.18 6.12
N LEU A 66 14.57 0.02 5.69
CA LEU A 66 14.08 0.71 4.50
C LEU A 66 14.26 2.21 4.74
N LEU A 67 15.33 2.83 4.18
CA LEU A 67 15.54 4.27 4.29
C LEU A 67 14.38 5.05 3.62
N PRO A 68 14.13 6.29 4.06
CA PRO A 68 12.78 6.78 4.31
C PRO A 68 12.13 7.34 3.04
N ILE A 69 11.12 6.65 2.51
CA ILE A 69 10.09 7.31 1.69
C ILE A 69 9.10 8.06 2.61
N TYR A 70 9.10 7.75 3.91
CA TYR A 70 8.27 8.38 4.93
C TYR A 70 9.15 9.05 5.97
N THR A 71 9.16 10.37 5.94
CA THR A 71 9.57 11.23 7.05
C THR A 71 8.31 11.80 7.70
N PRO A 72 8.13 11.70 9.02
CA PRO A 72 9.01 11.04 10.00
C PRO A 72 9.02 9.50 9.86
N SER A 73 10.03 8.87 10.47
CA SER A 73 10.17 7.41 10.51
C SER A 73 8.90 6.78 11.07
N LEU A 74 8.40 5.76 10.37
CA LEU A 74 7.25 5.00 10.83
C LEU A 74 7.66 4.16 12.03
N GLN A 75 7.25 4.57 13.23
CA GLN A 75 7.56 3.90 14.50
C GLN A 75 6.26 3.64 15.25
N CYS A 76 5.77 2.40 15.16
CA CYS A 76 4.69 1.90 16.02
C CYS A 76 5.29 0.91 17.01
N SER A 77 4.64 0.71 18.17
CA SER A 77 5.05 -0.32 19.12
C SER A 77 5.12 -1.69 18.46
N ASP A 78 6.07 -2.53 18.89
CA ASP A 78 6.20 -3.88 18.35
C ASP A 78 4.91 -4.68 18.55
N SER A 79 4.48 -5.37 17.49
CA SER A 79 3.26 -6.17 17.46
C SER A 79 3.49 -7.41 16.60
N SER A 80 3.04 -8.57 17.09
CA SER A 80 3.04 -9.79 16.27
C SER A 80 2.03 -9.74 15.12
N LEU A 81 1.10 -8.79 15.14
CA LEU A 81 0.05 -8.62 14.14
C LEU A 81 0.49 -7.75 12.96
N MET A 82 1.55 -6.96 13.14
CA MET A 82 2.18 -6.15 12.09
C MET A 82 3.66 -5.97 12.37
N SER A 83 4.50 -6.58 11.55
CA SER A 83 5.93 -6.28 11.54
C SER A 83 6.21 -4.89 10.95
N GLN A 84 7.37 -4.31 11.27
CA GLN A 84 7.80 -3.05 10.66
C GLN A 84 7.85 -3.15 9.12
N PHE A 85 8.28 -4.29 8.58
CA PHE A 85 8.30 -4.54 7.14
C PHE A 85 6.87 -4.54 6.56
N SER A 86 5.93 -5.22 7.21
CA SER A 86 4.54 -5.28 6.77
C SER A 86 3.87 -3.89 6.79
N ARG A 87 4.23 -3.02 7.75
CA ARG A 87 3.76 -1.63 7.78
C ARG A 87 4.23 -0.86 6.55
N TYR A 88 5.54 -0.91 6.25
CA TYR A 88 6.06 -0.28 5.04
C TYR A 88 5.45 -0.86 3.77
N TYR A 89 5.27 -2.18 3.72
CA TYR A 89 4.62 -2.85 2.61
C TYR A 89 3.20 -2.32 2.39
N ALA A 90 2.38 -2.26 3.46
CA ALA A 90 1.01 -1.77 3.40
C ALA A 90 0.93 -0.34 2.85
N VAL A 91 1.78 0.58 3.33
CA VAL A 91 1.74 1.99 2.89
C VAL A 91 2.14 2.11 1.42
N ASN A 92 3.20 1.41 1.01
CA ASN A 92 3.66 1.43 -0.36
C ASN A 92 2.62 0.83 -1.31
N LEU A 93 1.97 -0.27 -0.90
CA LEU A 93 0.93 -0.91 -1.67
C LEU A 93 -0.28 0.02 -1.89
N HIS A 94 -0.77 0.66 -0.82
CA HIS A 94 -1.89 1.59 -0.92
C HIS A 94 -1.55 2.80 -1.79
N ASN A 95 -0.41 3.45 -1.55
CA ASN A 95 0.00 4.61 -2.34
C ASN A 95 0.40 4.23 -3.78
N TYR A 96 0.79 2.98 -4.05
CA TYR A 96 0.94 2.49 -5.43
C TYR A 96 -0.40 2.49 -6.16
N TYR A 97 -1.45 1.88 -5.59
CA TYR A 97 -2.78 1.86 -6.23
C TYR A 97 -3.38 3.26 -6.37
N ARG A 98 -3.23 4.12 -5.35
CA ARG A 98 -3.68 5.52 -5.43
C ARG A 98 -3.00 6.29 -6.55
N ARG A 99 -1.69 6.10 -6.77
CA ARG A 99 -0.97 6.69 -7.90
C ARG A 99 -1.50 6.15 -9.23
N LEU A 100 -1.69 4.84 -9.33
CA LEU A 100 -2.18 4.18 -10.54
C LEU A 100 -3.57 4.72 -10.95
N ILE A 101 -4.46 4.93 -9.97
CA ILE A 101 -5.79 5.49 -10.18
C ILE A 101 -5.71 6.99 -10.49
N ALA A 102 -5.01 7.78 -9.66
CA ALA A 102 -4.96 9.24 -9.80
C ALA A 102 -4.37 9.69 -11.15
N SER A 103 -3.42 8.93 -11.68
CA SER A 103 -2.80 9.17 -12.99
C SER A 103 -3.65 8.73 -14.18
N GLY A 104 -4.67 7.90 -13.92
CA GLY A 104 -5.53 7.27 -14.94
C GLY A 104 -4.83 6.16 -15.71
N TRP A 105 -3.91 5.43 -15.09
CA TRP A 105 -3.26 4.24 -15.67
C TRP A 105 -3.89 2.92 -15.18
N ALA A 106 -4.79 2.98 -14.20
CA ALA A 106 -5.55 1.81 -13.77
C ALA A 106 -6.56 1.44 -14.88
N GLU A 107 -6.49 0.23 -15.42
CA GLU A 107 -7.45 -0.23 -16.44
C GLU A 107 -8.88 -0.27 -15.88
N SER A 108 -9.91 -0.03 -16.69
CA SER A 108 -11.32 -0.11 -16.28
C SER A 108 -12.16 -0.69 -17.42
N LYS A 109 -13.09 -1.62 -17.14
CA LYS A 109 -13.96 -2.15 -18.21
C LYS A 109 -14.88 -1.08 -18.81
N LEU A 110 -15.27 -0.08 -18.01
CA LEU A 110 -16.24 0.93 -18.42
C LEU A 110 -15.62 2.07 -19.24
N THR A 111 -14.41 2.48 -18.88
CA THR A 111 -13.76 3.67 -19.45
C THR A 111 -12.40 3.38 -20.09
N VAL A 112 -12.04 2.10 -20.27
CA VAL A 112 -10.70 1.59 -20.66
C VAL A 112 -9.63 1.87 -19.60
N PHE A 113 -9.60 3.08 -19.05
CA PHE A 113 -8.80 3.46 -17.89
C PHE A 113 -9.63 4.26 -16.88
N ALA A 114 -9.29 4.18 -15.60
CA ALA A 114 -9.86 5.03 -14.56
C ALA A 114 -9.59 6.51 -14.87
N PRO A 115 -10.57 7.40 -14.69
CA PRO A 115 -10.41 8.83 -14.74
C PRO A 115 -9.39 9.33 -13.72
N ARG A 116 -8.72 10.41 -14.10
CA ARG A 116 -7.70 11.03 -13.28
C ARG A 116 -8.33 11.71 -12.07
N ALA A 117 -7.64 11.60 -10.94
CA ALA A 117 -8.02 12.26 -9.71
C ALA A 117 -7.30 13.59 -9.56
N SER A 118 -8.05 14.65 -9.30
CA SER A 118 -7.53 16.01 -9.20
C SER A 118 -6.86 16.33 -7.85
N GLY A 119 -7.21 15.62 -6.78
CA GLY A 119 -6.77 15.92 -5.41
C GLY A 119 -6.49 14.68 -4.54
N MET A 120 -5.97 13.60 -5.13
CA MET A 120 -5.72 12.33 -4.40
C MET A 120 -4.68 12.50 -3.28
N SER A 121 -5.09 12.40 -2.01
CA SER A 121 -4.13 12.48 -0.89
C SER A 121 -3.17 11.29 -0.87
N ALA A 122 -1.90 11.50 -0.51
CA ALA A 122 -1.00 10.41 -0.13
C ALA A 122 -1.38 9.90 1.27
N LEU A 123 -1.45 8.58 1.45
CA LEU A 123 -1.71 7.98 2.74
C LEU A 123 -0.44 7.89 3.58
N SER A 124 -0.51 8.39 4.81
CA SER A 124 0.48 8.16 5.85
C SER A 124 0.01 7.07 6.81
N TYR A 125 0.94 6.35 7.42
CA TYR A 125 0.58 5.32 8.39
C TYR A 125 0.27 5.92 9.76
N ASP A 126 -0.72 5.38 10.45
CA ASP A 126 -1.17 5.83 11.77
C ASP A 126 -1.27 4.63 12.73
N CYS A 127 -0.40 4.64 13.74
CA CYS A 127 -0.32 3.56 14.72
C CYS A 127 -1.59 3.44 15.57
N SER A 128 -2.37 4.52 15.74
CA SER A 128 -3.65 4.45 16.46
C SER A 128 -4.70 3.69 15.67
N LEU A 129 -4.69 3.81 14.34
CA LEU A 129 -5.55 3.04 13.44
C LEU A 129 -5.11 1.58 13.34
N GLU A 130 -3.79 1.30 13.35
CA GLU A 130 -3.26 -0.07 13.50
C GLU A 130 -3.76 -0.70 14.80
N LYS A 131 -3.67 0.00 15.93
CA LYS A 131 -4.15 -0.51 17.22
C LYS A 131 -5.65 -0.83 17.17
N ALA A 132 -6.45 0.06 16.59
CA ALA A 132 -7.89 -0.17 16.45
C ALA A 132 -8.21 -1.37 15.54
N ALA A 133 -7.41 -1.59 14.48
CA ALA A 133 -7.52 -2.78 13.64
C ALA A 133 -7.10 -4.05 14.39
N ALA A 134 -6.01 -3.99 15.16
CA ALA A 134 -5.48 -5.08 15.99
C ALA A 134 -6.51 -5.57 17.00
N GLU A 135 -7.13 -4.67 17.76
CA GLU A 135 -8.18 -4.97 18.74
C GLU A 135 -9.38 -5.72 18.12
N ASN A 136 -9.62 -5.55 16.81
CA ASN A 136 -10.63 -6.32 16.12
C ASN A 136 -10.10 -7.68 15.68
N VAL A 137 -9.02 -7.74 14.89
CA VAL A 137 -8.55 -9.03 14.37
C VAL A 137 -8.15 -10.03 15.47
N GLU A 138 -7.75 -9.56 16.66
CA GLU A 138 -7.47 -10.39 17.84
C GLU A 138 -8.66 -11.20 18.33
N LYS A 139 -9.89 -10.71 18.13
CA LYS A 139 -11.09 -11.39 18.65
C LYS A 139 -11.32 -12.75 17.99
N CYS A 140 -10.80 -12.98 16.78
CA CYS A 140 -10.95 -14.22 16.00
C CYS A 140 -12.38 -14.82 15.97
N GLY A 141 -13.41 -14.01 16.19
CA GLY A 141 -14.77 -14.50 16.45
C GLY A 141 -15.62 -14.66 15.20
N ASN A 142 -16.44 -15.72 15.12
CA ASN A 142 -17.49 -15.87 14.09
C ASN A 142 -18.49 -14.69 14.09
N SER A 143 -18.54 -13.91 15.16
CA SER A 143 -19.29 -12.67 15.27
C SER A 143 -18.84 -11.60 14.27
N PHE A 144 -17.72 -11.74 13.56
CA PHE A 144 -17.33 -10.81 12.49
C PHE A 144 -18.25 -10.81 11.27
N TYR A 145 -18.98 -11.91 11.00
CA TYR A 145 -20.06 -11.88 10.01
C TYR A 145 -21.24 -10.98 10.42
N LYS A 146 -21.25 -10.50 11.69
CA LYS A 146 -22.22 -9.53 12.23
C LYS A 146 -21.57 -8.27 12.81
N ALA A 147 -20.24 -8.23 12.97
CA ALA A 147 -19.52 -7.22 13.73
C ALA A 147 -18.51 -6.50 12.84
N ASN A 148 -19.01 -5.55 12.06
CA ASN A 148 -18.58 -4.16 12.19
C ASN A 148 -19.49 -3.31 11.30
N LYS A 149 -20.70 -3.02 11.82
CA LYS A 149 -21.28 -1.70 11.57
C LYS A 149 -20.26 -0.71 12.09
N TYR A 150 -19.43 -0.22 11.18
CA TYR A 150 -18.73 1.05 11.23
C TYR A 150 -18.39 1.56 12.64
N SER A 151 -17.10 1.61 12.95
CA SER A 151 -16.67 2.78 13.73
C SER A 151 -17.20 3.99 12.96
N VAL A 152 -18.11 4.76 13.56
CA VAL A 152 -18.69 5.95 12.93
C VAL A 152 -17.59 6.96 12.58
N ALA A 153 -16.39 6.81 13.18
CA ALA A 153 -15.25 7.70 13.04
C ALA A 153 -14.17 7.28 12.01
N THR A 154 -14.17 6.04 11.47
CA THR A 154 -13.13 5.58 10.51
C THR A 154 -13.70 4.76 9.36
N GLY A 155 -13.11 4.87 8.16
CA GLY A 155 -13.26 3.86 7.11
C GLY A 155 -12.67 2.51 7.55
N GLY A 156 -13.12 1.41 6.95
CA GLY A 156 -12.69 0.07 7.35
C GLY A 156 -12.80 -0.94 6.23
N ASN A 157 -11.71 -1.68 6.02
CA ASN A 157 -11.64 -2.84 5.13
C ASN A 157 -11.34 -4.08 5.97
N THR A 158 -12.06 -5.16 5.71
CA THR A 158 -11.82 -6.44 6.38
C THR A 158 -11.80 -7.57 5.35
N ALA A 159 -10.80 -8.45 5.45
CA ALA A 159 -10.64 -9.61 4.58
C ALA A 159 -10.48 -10.89 5.40
N PHE A 160 -11.13 -11.96 4.93
CA PHE A 160 -11.02 -13.30 5.50
C PHE A 160 -10.37 -14.22 4.47
N ILE A 161 -9.20 -14.73 4.81
CA ILE A 161 -8.38 -15.54 3.91
C ILE A 161 -8.32 -16.96 4.47
N ARG A 162 -8.80 -17.94 3.71
CA ARG A 162 -8.77 -19.38 4.10
C ARG A 162 -7.38 -20.00 3.89
N ASP A 163 -6.38 -19.36 4.48
CA ASP A 163 -4.99 -19.81 4.50
C ASP A 163 -4.33 -19.22 5.75
N ILE A 164 -4.00 -20.08 6.72
CA ILE A 164 -3.31 -19.68 7.96
C ILE A 164 -1.78 -19.58 7.79
N SER A 165 -1.25 -20.07 6.67
CA SER A 165 0.18 -20.08 6.34
C SER A 165 0.62 -18.87 5.52
N ILE A 166 -0.33 -18.09 4.99
CA ILE A 166 -0.06 -16.88 4.22
C ILE A 166 0.84 -15.90 5.01
N SER A 167 1.78 -15.24 4.33
CA SER A 167 2.59 -14.18 4.92
C SER A 167 1.74 -12.94 5.22
N GLN A 168 2.20 -12.07 6.12
CA GLN A 168 1.48 -10.82 6.43
C GLN A 168 1.36 -9.94 5.18
N GLU A 169 2.40 -9.90 4.35
CA GLU A 169 2.45 -9.09 3.13
C GLU A 169 1.49 -9.63 2.09
N ALA A 170 1.46 -10.94 1.85
CA ALA A 170 0.53 -11.53 0.90
C ALA A 170 -0.92 -11.39 1.38
N ALA A 171 -1.16 -11.43 2.70
CA ALA A 171 -2.48 -11.17 3.27
C ALA A 171 -2.89 -9.70 3.10
N LEU A 172 -1.98 -8.75 3.37
CA LEU A 172 -2.19 -7.32 3.11
C LEU A 172 -2.42 -7.04 1.63
N GLU A 173 -1.68 -7.71 0.74
CA GLU A 173 -1.89 -7.65 -0.70
C GLU A 173 -3.30 -8.11 -1.02
N GLN A 174 -3.71 -9.32 -0.61
CA GLN A 174 -5.04 -9.85 -0.87
C GLN A 174 -6.17 -8.99 -0.27
N ALA A 175 -5.96 -8.39 0.90
CA ALA A 175 -6.94 -7.52 1.56
C ALA A 175 -7.07 -6.14 0.90
N SER A 176 -5.94 -5.58 0.46
CA SER A 176 -5.91 -4.30 -0.27
C SER A 176 -6.32 -4.48 -1.73
N CYS A 177 -6.08 -5.67 -2.27
CA CYS A 177 -6.38 -6.13 -3.62
C CYS A 177 -7.64 -7.01 -3.62
N CYS A 178 -8.59 -6.84 -2.70
CA CYS A 178 -9.81 -7.63 -2.77
C CYS A 178 -10.76 -7.01 -3.84
N CYS A 179 -10.71 -7.21 -5.17
CA CYS A 179 -10.01 -7.98 -6.22
C CYS A 179 -9.55 -9.45 -6.04
N ALA A 180 -9.65 -10.09 -4.88
CA ALA A 180 -8.90 -11.34 -4.61
C ALA A 180 -9.63 -12.30 -3.67
N ASN A 181 -10.91 -12.56 -3.99
CA ASN A 181 -11.44 -13.92 -3.91
C ASN A 181 -11.40 -14.62 -5.28
N ILE A 182 -10.61 -14.14 -6.24
CA ILE A 182 -10.78 -14.51 -7.64
C ILE A 182 -9.42 -14.60 -8.34
N THR A 183 -9.05 -15.83 -8.69
CA THR A 183 -8.00 -16.16 -9.65
C THR A 183 -8.40 -15.70 -11.05
N SER A 184 -8.07 -14.48 -11.47
CA SER A 184 -8.02 -14.04 -12.88
C SER A 184 -7.74 -12.53 -12.96
N GLU A 185 -7.11 -12.09 -14.04
CA GLU A 185 -6.70 -10.73 -14.42
C GLU A 185 -7.81 -9.65 -14.52
N ASP A 186 -8.92 -9.75 -13.78
CA ASP A 186 -10.18 -9.23 -14.32
C ASP A 186 -11.14 -8.56 -13.31
N GLU A 187 -10.74 -7.64 -12.43
CA GLU A 187 -11.68 -7.08 -11.41
C GLU A 187 -12.01 -5.58 -11.52
N LEU A 188 -11.12 -4.73 -12.05
CA LEU A 188 -11.59 -3.46 -12.66
C LEU A 188 -12.38 -3.76 -13.94
N GLN A 189 -12.13 -4.95 -14.49
CA GLN A 189 -12.87 -5.56 -15.55
C GLN A 189 -14.20 -6.18 -15.04
N LYS A 190 -14.30 -6.98 -13.97
CA LYS A 190 -15.58 -7.64 -13.59
C LYS A 190 -16.58 -6.81 -12.79
N ASN A 191 -16.15 -5.79 -12.04
CA ASN A 191 -17.07 -5.08 -11.13
C ASN A 191 -17.74 -3.83 -11.72
N ASP A 192 -17.50 -3.50 -12.99
CA ASP A 192 -18.08 -2.29 -13.62
C ASP A 192 -17.97 -1.09 -12.67
N VAL A 193 -16.77 -0.89 -12.09
CA VAL A 193 -16.54 0.23 -11.17
C VAL A 193 -16.50 1.49 -12.01
N ASP A 194 -17.69 2.04 -12.23
CA ASP A 194 -17.87 3.31 -12.91
C ASP A 194 -17.09 4.35 -12.11
N PRO A 195 -16.23 5.15 -12.73
CA PRO A 195 -15.65 6.31 -12.08
C PRO A 195 -16.67 7.29 -11.49
N SER A 196 -17.93 7.22 -11.94
CA SER A 196 -19.08 7.87 -11.35
C SER A 196 -19.62 7.18 -10.09
N TYR A 197 -19.00 6.07 -9.63
CA TYR A 197 -19.41 5.36 -8.43
C TYR A 197 -19.38 6.34 -7.27
N VAL A 198 -20.58 6.75 -6.91
CA VAL A 198 -20.86 7.30 -5.62
C VAL A 198 -20.51 6.23 -4.59
N TRP A 199 -19.93 6.65 -3.48
CA TRP A 199 -19.70 5.79 -2.37
C TRP A 199 -21.05 5.22 -1.91
N THR A 200 -21.12 3.90 -1.82
CA THR A 200 -22.27 3.18 -1.28
C THR A 200 -21.82 2.31 -0.12
N ASP A 201 -22.71 2.08 0.84
CA ASP A 201 -22.52 1.15 1.96
C ASP A 201 -22.55 -0.33 1.48
N ASN A 202 -22.31 -0.59 0.19
CA ASN A 202 -22.32 -1.95 -0.35
C ASN A 202 -20.97 -2.62 -0.09
N SER A 203 -21.00 -3.75 0.63
CA SER A 203 -19.82 -4.51 1.04
C SER A 203 -18.96 -5.03 -0.10
N ALA A 204 -19.51 -5.12 -1.33
CA ALA A 204 -18.78 -5.66 -2.49
C ALA A 204 -17.68 -4.72 -3.02
N THR A 205 -17.85 -3.40 -2.92
CA THR A 205 -16.86 -2.39 -3.40
C THR A 205 -16.28 -1.56 -2.26
N ALA A 206 -16.78 -1.71 -1.03
CA ALA A 206 -16.29 -0.99 0.15
C ALA A 206 -14.76 -1.05 0.33
N ASN A 207 -14.15 -2.20 0.02
CA ASN A 207 -12.71 -2.36 0.17
C ASN A 207 -11.90 -1.48 -0.81
N ILE A 208 -12.20 -1.56 -2.11
CA ILE A 208 -11.47 -0.78 -3.12
C ILE A 208 -11.77 0.72 -3.00
N THR A 209 -13.03 1.07 -2.71
CA THR A 209 -13.44 2.47 -2.53
C THR A 209 -12.69 3.13 -1.37
N ASN A 210 -12.47 2.42 -0.26
CA ASN A 210 -11.68 2.97 0.83
C ASN A 210 -10.20 3.15 0.46
N VAL A 211 -9.59 2.24 -0.30
CA VAL A 211 -8.19 2.39 -0.74
C VAL A 211 -8.03 3.61 -1.64
N MET A 212 -8.97 3.84 -2.55
CA MET A 212 -8.88 4.87 -3.59
C MET A 212 -9.54 6.21 -3.21
N HIS A 213 -10.08 6.35 -2.00
CA HIS A 213 -10.80 7.57 -1.63
C HIS A 213 -9.85 8.77 -1.43
N ASP A 214 -10.03 9.86 -2.17
CA ASP A 214 -9.05 10.97 -2.20
C ASP A 214 -8.90 11.72 -0.87
N LYS A 215 -9.97 11.78 -0.05
CA LYS A 215 -9.95 12.48 1.24
C LYS A 215 -9.30 11.73 2.39
N TYR A 216 -9.05 10.42 2.28
CA TYR A 216 -8.32 9.72 3.35
C TYR A 216 -6.85 10.13 3.32
N LYS A 217 -6.34 10.50 4.50
CA LYS A 217 -4.97 11.00 4.70
C LYS A 217 -4.12 10.04 5.52
N THR A 218 -4.74 9.25 6.41
CA THR A 218 -4.04 8.26 7.21
C THR A 218 -4.74 6.91 7.23
N PHE A 219 -3.96 5.86 7.46
CA PHE A 219 -4.50 4.51 7.61
C PHE A 219 -3.59 3.64 8.50
N GLY A 220 -4.12 2.54 9.01
CA GLY A 220 -3.35 1.53 9.73
C GLY A 220 -4.01 0.16 9.61
N CYS A 221 -3.21 -0.92 9.58
CA CYS A 221 -3.72 -2.27 9.36
C CYS A 221 -3.26 -3.24 10.45
N ALA A 222 -3.92 -4.39 10.55
CA ALA A 222 -3.50 -5.51 11.38
C ALA A 222 -3.80 -6.86 10.69
N VAL A 223 -2.94 -7.85 10.90
CA VAL A 223 -3.08 -9.20 10.37
C VAL A 223 -3.03 -10.22 11.49
N ASN A 224 -4.08 -11.00 11.68
CA ASN A 224 -4.11 -12.07 12.67
C ASN A 224 -4.38 -13.45 12.05
N ARG A 225 -3.69 -14.47 12.55
CA ARG A 225 -3.90 -15.87 12.19
C ARG A 225 -4.81 -16.53 13.22
N CYS A 226 -6.05 -16.78 12.83
CA CYS A 226 -7.07 -17.39 13.67
C CYS A 226 -7.09 -18.91 13.44
N SER A 227 -6.11 -19.61 14.04
CA SER A 227 -5.85 -21.04 13.80
C SER A 227 -7.06 -21.94 14.09
N THR A 228 -7.82 -21.66 15.15
CA THR A 228 -9.03 -22.43 15.51
C THR A 228 -10.11 -22.34 14.43
N GLN A 229 -10.17 -21.21 13.72
CA GLN A 229 -11.14 -20.92 12.67
C GLN A 229 -10.59 -21.27 11.27
N GLY A 230 -9.30 -21.61 11.16
CA GLY A 230 -8.66 -21.93 9.88
C GLY A 230 -8.57 -20.74 8.91
N VAL A 231 -8.55 -19.50 9.43
CA VAL A 231 -8.51 -18.28 8.61
C VAL A 231 -7.46 -17.28 9.09
N THR A 232 -6.90 -16.52 8.16
CA THR A 232 -6.17 -15.27 8.42
C THR A 232 -7.12 -14.11 8.22
N ILE A 233 -7.20 -13.20 9.19
CA ILE A 233 -8.02 -11.99 9.13
C ILE A 233 -7.10 -10.79 8.94
N VAL A 234 -7.45 -9.93 7.99
CA VAL A 234 -6.80 -8.63 7.79
C VAL A 234 -7.83 -7.54 8.00
N GLU A 235 -7.46 -6.51 8.75
CA GLU A 235 -8.27 -5.30 8.87
C GLU A 235 -7.41 -4.06 8.63
N CYS A 236 -7.90 -3.14 7.81
CA CYS A 236 -7.31 -1.82 7.61
C CYS A 236 -8.34 -0.73 7.94
N ARG A 237 -7.90 0.31 8.62
CA ARG A 237 -8.72 1.45 9.03
C ARG A 237 -8.21 2.73 8.40
N TYR A 238 -9.12 3.62 8.00
CA TYR A 238 -8.80 4.84 7.26
C TYR A 238 -9.40 6.08 7.93
N SER A 239 -8.68 7.21 7.86
CA SER A 239 -9.05 8.48 8.48
C SER A 239 -8.67 9.66 7.58
N PRO A 240 -9.39 10.79 7.65
CA PRO A 240 -10.65 11.03 8.40
C PRO A 240 -11.86 10.35 7.74
N LYS A 241 -12.83 9.89 8.55
CA LYS A 241 -14.13 9.47 8.02
C LYS A 241 -15.02 10.66 7.74
N ASN A 242 -15.05 11.07 6.48
CA ASN A 242 -15.88 12.16 5.99
C ASN A 242 -16.81 11.72 4.83
N MET A 243 -17.12 10.42 4.76
CA MET A 243 -17.84 9.84 3.63
C MET A 243 -19.31 9.61 3.96
N GLN A 244 -20.18 10.11 3.09
CA GLN A 244 -21.62 9.90 3.11
C GLN A 244 -22.04 9.10 1.87
N THR A 245 -23.09 8.29 2.00
CA THR A 245 -23.68 7.58 0.85
C THR A 245 -24.05 8.60 -0.22
N GLY A 246 -23.51 8.45 -1.43
CA GLY A 246 -23.69 9.43 -2.50
C GLY A 246 -22.46 10.28 -2.81
N ASP A 247 -21.45 10.34 -1.92
CA ASP A 247 -20.24 11.12 -2.16
C ASP A 247 -19.39 10.51 -3.29
N ALA A 248 -18.76 11.34 -4.12
CA ALA A 248 -17.76 10.85 -5.05
C ALA A 248 -16.56 10.25 -4.29
N ILE A 249 -16.02 9.14 -4.79
CA ILE A 249 -14.84 8.50 -4.19
C ILE A 249 -13.60 9.39 -4.35
N TYR A 250 -13.49 10.08 -5.48
CA TYR A 250 -12.48 11.10 -5.70
C TYR A 250 -12.95 12.16 -6.69
N ASP A 251 -12.43 13.37 -6.56
CA ASP A 251 -12.71 14.46 -7.48
C ASP A 251 -11.98 14.26 -8.82
N LEU A 252 -12.74 14.24 -9.92
CA LEU A 252 -12.17 14.12 -11.27
C LEU A 252 -11.40 15.38 -11.69
N GLY A 253 -10.29 15.20 -12.39
CA GLY A 253 -9.58 16.30 -13.06
C GLY A 253 -8.09 16.05 -13.25
N ALA A 254 -7.36 17.10 -13.66
CA ALA A 254 -5.92 17.02 -13.85
C ALA A 254 -5.23 16.70 -12.50
N PRO A 255 -4.28 15.75 -12.45
CA PRO A 255 -3.62 15.39 -11.20
C PRO A 255 -3.05 16.61 -10.47
N CYS A 256 -3.23 16.65 -9.16
CA CYS A 256 -2.83 17.73 -8.26
C CYS A 256 -3.49 19.11 -8.48
N SER A 257 -4.41 19.26 -9.43
CA SER A 257 -5.11 20.55 -9.66
C SER A 257 -6.01 21.00 -8.50
N LYS A 258 -6.34 20.09 -7.58
CA LYS A 258 -7.09 20.36 -6.35
C LYS A 258 -6.36 19.99 -5.07
N CYS A 259 -5.02 19.89 -5.07
CA CYS A 259 -4.30 19.80 -3.79
C CYS A 259 -4.53 21.07 -2.97
N ASP A 260 -4.60 20.94 -1.63
CA ASP A 260 -4.67 22.11 -0.76
C ASP A 260 -3.43 23.00 -0.96
N ASN A 261 -3.55 24.32 -0.80
CA ASN A 261 -2.40 25.25 -0.94
C ASN A 261 -1.23 24.93 0.02
N SER A 262 -1.51 24.23 1.12
CA SER A 262 -0.50 23.76 2.09
C SER A 262 0.15 22.43 1.70
N GLU A 263 -0.31 21.77 0.64
CA GLU A 263 0.15 20.45 0.20
C GLU A 263 1.03 20.57 -1.05
N LYS A 264 2.00 19.67 -1.17
CA LYS A 264 2.84 19.48 -2.34
C LYS A 264 2.28 18.37 -3.21
N CYS A 265 2.38 18.57 -4.52
CA CYS A 265 2.16 17.50 -5.49
C CYS A 265 3.39 16.58 -5.52
N VAL A 266 3.26 15.40 -4.94
CA VAL A 266 4.32 14.39 -4.90
C VAL A 266 4.08 13.32 -5.97
N PHE A 267 5.16 12.85 -6.58
CA PHE A 267 5.14 11.92 -7.71
C PHE A 267 4.28 12.39 -8.90
N GLY A 268 3.99 13.70 -8.97
CA GLY A 268 3.16 14.31 -10.02
C GLY A 268 1.66 13.99 -9.93
N VAL A 269 1.20 13.24 -8.91
CA VAL A 269 -0.18 12.72 -8.88
C VAL A 269 -0.84 12.63 -7.50
N LEU A 270 -0.09 12.76 -6.40
CA LEU A 270 -0.65 12.72 -5.04
C LEU A 270 -0.42 14.06 -4.30
N CYS A 271 -1.36 14.42 -3.42
CA CYS A 271 -1.25 15.57 -2.52
C CYS A 271 -0.67 15.14 -1.18
N GLN A 272 0.39 15.81 -0.70
CA GLN A 272 1.04 15.49 0.58
C GLN A 272 1.45 16.78 1.30
N LYS A 273 1.14 16.88 2.61
CA LYS A 273 1.62 17.98 3.46
C LYS A 273 3.12 17.89 3.72
#